data_AF-A0A7C5M5V5-F1
#
_entry.id   AF-A0A7C5M5V5-F1
#
_cell.length_a   1.000
_cell.length_b   1.000
_cell.length_c   1.000
_cell.angle_alpha   90.00
_cell.angle_beta   90.00
_cell.angle_gamma   90.00
#
_symmetry.space_group_name_H-M   'P 1'
#
loop_
_entity.id
_entity.type
_entity.pdbx_description
1 polymer ?
#
loop_
_entity_poly.entity_id
_entity_poly.type
_entity_poly.pdbx_seq_one_letter_code
_entity_poly.pdbx_strand_id
1 'polypeptide(L)'
;MTRQRKLFIAAGSGAILALAIALLASRAFSRPAQKEELIEGTLECDEVDVSSKISGRIAEILVEEGSPVRAGDLLARIGSQEIDARVAQAAAAHEAALAK
;
A
#
# COMPACT_ATOMS: atom_id res chain seq x y z
N MET A 1 -79.30 -0.85 22.90
CA MET A 1 -78.54 -0.09 21.89
C MET A 1 -77.01 -0.11 22.06
N THR A 2 -76.41 -0.99 22.88
CA THR A 2 -74.97 -0.92 23.26
C THR A 2 -74.06 -2.01 22.65
N ARG A 3 -74.61 -3.03 21.96
CA ARG A 3 -73.82 -4.16 21.42
C ARG A 3 -73.21 -3.87 20.04
N GLN A 4 -73.90 -3.09 19.21
CA GLN A 4 -73.46 -2.71 17.86
C GLN A 4 -72.22 -1.79 17.88
N ARG A 5 -72.16 -0.80 18.79
CA ARG A 5 -71.01 0.12 18.93
C ARG A 5 -69.69 -0.58 19.31
N LYS A 6 -69.74 -1.64 20.11
CA LYS A 6 -68.54 -2.42 20.50
C LYS A 6 -67.96 -3.22 19.33
N LEU A 7 -68.80 -3.68 18.39
CA LEU A 7 -68.37 -4.36 17.17
C LEU A 7 -67.62 -3.41 16.21
N PHE A 8 -68.10 -2.17 16.05
CA PHE A 8 -67.42 -1.18 15.21
C PHE A 8 -66.09 -0.71 15.80
N ILE A 9 -65.99 -0.56 17.12
CA ILE A 9 -64.72 -0.21 17.79
C ILE A 9 -63.71 -1.36 17.68
N ALA A 10 -64.15 -2.61 17.83
CA ALA A 10 -63.30 -3.79 17.66
C ALA A 10 -62.81 -3.98 16.20
N ALA A 11 -63.68 -3.72 15.22
CA ALA A 11 -63.31 -3.74 13.80
C ALA A 11 -62.35 -2.59 13.44
N GLY A 12 -62.56 -1.39 14.00
CA GLY A 12 -61.69 -0.24 13.82
C GLY A 12 -60.29 -0.44 14.43
N SER A 13 -60.20 -1.05 15.61
CA SER A 13 -58.90 -1.38 16.24
C SER A 13 -58.11 -2.42 15.45
N GLY A 14 -58.77 -3.36 14.78
CA GLY A 14 -58.11 -4.36 13.93
C GLY A 14 -57.44 -3.73 12.72
N ALA A 15 -58.09 -2.75 12.08
CA ALA A 15 -57.51 -2.01 10.95
C ALA A 15 -56.29 -1.16 11.36
N ILE A 16 -56.35 -0.51 12.53
CA ILE A 16 -55.23 0.29 13.06
C ILE A 16 -54.04 -0.61 13.41
N LEU A 17 -54.29 -1.77 14.02
CA LEU A 17 -53.23 -2.72 14.36
C LEU A 17 -52.58 -3.32 13.10
N ALA A 18 -53.38 -3.66 12.08
CA ALA A 18 -52.85 -4.13 10.80
C ALA A 18 -52.00 -3.06 10.10
N LEU A 19 -52.44 -1.80 10.12
CA LEU A 19 -51.68 -0.68 9.56
C LEU A 19 -50.38 -0.42 10.33
N ALA A 20 -50.41 -0.51 11.66
CA ALA A 20 -49.21 -0.38 12.50
C ALA A 20 -48.19 -1.50 12.22
N ILE A 21 -48.66 -2.75 12.08
CA ILE A 21 -47.80 -3.89 11.73
C ILE A 21 -47.22 -3.71 10.32
N ALA A 22 -48.03 -3.25 9.35
CA ALA A 22 -47.57 -2.99 8.00
C ALA A 22 -46.50 -1.88 7.95
N LEU A 23 -46.67 -0.81 8.73
CA LEU A 23 -45.69 0.27 8.84
C LEU A 23 -44.38 -0.19 9.52
N LEU A 24 -44.48 -1.01 10.57
CA LEU A 24 -43.32 -1.57 11.26
C LEU A 24 -42.56 -2.56 10.36
N ALA A 25 -43.28 -3.42 9.63
CA ALA A 25 -42.68 -4.37 8.69
C ALA A 25 -42.00 -3.65 7.52
N SER A 26 -42.63 -2.60 6.98
CA SER A 26 -42.04 -1.76 5.93
C SER A 26 -40.72 -1.13 6.40
N ARG A 27 -40.70 -0.54 7.60
CA ARG A 27 -39.47 0.06 8.16
C ARG A 27 -38.38 -0.97 8.46
N ALA A 28 -38.76 -2.18 8.88
CA ALA A 28 -37.81 -3.27 9.14
C ALA A 28 -37.21 -3.84 7.85
N PHE A 29 -38.01 -3.91 6.77
CA PHE A 29 -37.57 -4.44 5.48
C PHE A 29 -36.79 -3.42 4.65
N SER A 30 -37.07 -2.12 4.80
CA SER A 30 -36.36 -1.05 4.10
C SER A 30 -35.02 -0.65 4.73
N ARG A 31 -34.31 -1.55 5.41
CA ARG A 31 -32.92 -1.28 5.81
C ARG A 31 -32.08 -1.15 4.55
N PRO A 32 -31.55 0.04 4.20
CA PRO A 32 -30.66 0.14 3.06
C PRO A 32 -29.45 -0.74 3.34
N ALA A 33 -29.18 -1.69 2.44
CA ALA A 33 -27.93 -2.43 2.46
C ALA A 33 -26.81 -1.40 2.51
N GLN A 34 -25.94 -1.49 3.53
CA GLN A 34 -24.78 -0.61 3.61
C GLN A 34 -24.02 -0.77 2.30
N LYS A 35 -24.00 0.31 1.50
CA LYS A 35 -23.16 0.35 0.31
C LYS A 35 -21.74 0.37 0.82
N GLU A 36 -21.04 -0.75 0.69
CA GLU A 36 -19.59 -0.77 0.80
C GLU A 36 -19.07 0.19 -0.27
N GLU A 37 -18.57 1.35 0.17
CA GLU A 37 -17.93 2.32 -0.69
C GLU A 37 -16.62 1.68 -1.16
N LEU A 38 -16.58 1.21 -2.41
CA LEU A 38 -15.35 0.74 -3.03
C LEU A 38 -14.43 1.95 -3.19
N ILE A 39 -13.34 1.96 -2.43
CA ILE A 39 -12.28 2.95 -2.56
C ILE A 39 -11.24 2.38 -3.52
N GLU A 40 -11.13 3.01 -4.68
CA GLU A 40 -10.07 2.75 -5.66
C GLU A 40 -9.02 3.84 -5.54
N GLY A 41 -7.76 3.45 -5.57
CA GLY A 41 -6.62 4.37 -5.50
C GLY A 41 -5.41 3.75 -6.18
N THR A 42 -4.52 4.60 -6.65
CA THR A 42 -3.24 4.19 -7.23
C THR A 42 -2.15 4.39 -6.19
N LEU A 43 -1.27 3.39 -6.06
CA LEU A 43 -0.04 3.51 -5.28
C LEU A 43 1.08 3.96 -6.23
N GLU A 44 1.74 5.05 -5.89
CA GLU A 44 2.95 5.52 -6.56
C GLU A 44 4.14 5.24 -5.65
N CYS A 45 5.16 4.59 -6.20
CA CYS A 45 6.39 4.25 -5.50
C CYS A 45 7.57 4.84 -6.26
N ASP A 46 8.53 5.40 -5.54
CA ASP A 46 9.80 5.82 -6.12
C ASP A 46 10.65 4.58 -6.44
N GLU A 47 11.03 4.42 -7.70
CA GLU A 47 11.90 3.34 -8.18
C GLU A 47 13.20 3.94 -8.73
N VAL A 48 14.33 3.34 -8.34
CA VAL A 48 15.67 3.81 -8.75
C VAL A 48 16.51 2.61 -9.16
N ASP A 49 16.92 2.60 -10.43
CA ASP A 49 17.86 1.61 -10.95
C ASP A 49 19.31 1.97 -10.57
N VAL A 50 19.95 1.09 -9.81
CA VAL A 50 21.36 1.25 -9.43
C VAL A 50 22.25 0.52 -10.44
N SER A 51 23.10 1.28 -11.12
CA SER A 51 24.07 0.74 -12.09
C SER A 51 25.49 1.16 -11.77
N SER A 52 26.46 0.36 -12.18
CA SER A 52 27.87 0.70 -12.02
C SER A 52 28.26 1.80 -13.01
N LYS A 53 28.89 2.85 -12.51
CA LYS A 53 29.48 3.89 -13.35
C LYS A 53 30.71 3.40 -14.14
N ILE A 54 31.36 2.34 -13.67
CA ILE A 54 32.57 1.78 -14.25
C ILE A 54 32.33 0.32 -14.61
N SER A 55 32.75 -0.08 -15.80
CA SER A 55 32.72 -1.48 -16.21
C SER A 55 33.68 -2.31 -15.35
N GLY A 56 33.18 -3.40 -14.80
CA GLY A 56 33.94 -4.31 -13.96
C GLY A 56 33.15 -5.57 -13.64
N ARG A 57 33.76 -6.50 -12.90
CA ARG A 57 33.10 -7.72 -12.45
C ARG A 57 32.64 -7.53 -11.00
N ILE A 58 31.46 -8.05 -10.66
CA ILE A 58 31.02 -8.14 -9.26
C ILE A 58 32.01 -9.02 -8.51
N ALA A 59 32.69 -8.42 -7.53
CA ALA A 59 33.58 -9.13 -6.62
C ALA A 59 32.78 -9.72 -5.44
N GLU A 60 31.81 -8.95 -4.92
CA GLU A 60 31.02 -9.32 -3.75
C GLU A 60 29.68 -8.57 -3.76
N ILE A 61 28.61 -9.22 -3.31
CA ILE A 61 27.32 -8.62 -3.01
C ILE A 61 27.17 -8.61 -1.49
N LEU A 62 26.86 -7.45 -0.92
CA LEU A 62 26.88 -7.22 0.53
C LEU A 62 25.46 -7.13 1.12
N VAL A 63 24.43 -7.22 0.29
CA VAL A 63 23.03 -7.10 0.68
C VAL A 63 22.21 -8.25 0.11
N GLU A 64 21.21 -8.70 0.86
CA GLU A 64 20.25 -9.70 0.38
C GLU A 64 19.02 -9.03 -0.23
N GLU A 65 18.38 -9.70 -1.19
CA GLU A 65 17.15 -9.23 -1.80
C GLU A 65 16.06 -8.98 -0.75
N GLY A 66 15.35 -7.85 -0.88
CA GLY A 66 14.33 -7.43 0.10
C GLY A 66 14.87 -6.78 1.37
N SER A 67 16.20 -6.69 1.54
CA SER A 67 16.78 -5.98 2.68
C SER A 67 16.55 -4.47 2.58
N PRO A 68 16.21 -3.79 3.69
CA PRO A 68 16.14 -2.34 3.71
C PRO A 68 17.54 -1.73 3.61
N VAL A 69 17.70 -0.74 2.74
CA VAL A 69 18.96 -0.02 2.52
C VAL A 69 18.73 1.49 2.60
N ARG A 70 19.80 2.24 2.88
CA ARG A 70 19.80 3.71 2.97
C ARG A 70 20.76 4.31 1.95
N ALA A 71 20.55 5.59 1.66
CA ALA A 71 21.47 6.33 0.80
C ALA A 71 22.89 6.32 1.39
N GLY A 72 23.86 5.90 0.58
CA GLY A 72 25.26 5.77 0.98
C GLY A 72 25.68 4.35 1.39
N ASP A 73 24.73 3.41 1.51
CA ASP A 73 25.07 2.03 1.84
C ASP A 73 25.80 1.34 0.68
N LEU A 74 26.82 0.54 1.02
CA LEU A 74 27.59 -0.21 0.05
C LEU A 74 26.84 -1.50 -0.31
N LEU A 75 26.24 -1.53 -1.50
CA LEU A 75 25.44 -2.67 -1.95
C LEU A 75 26.28 -3.83 -2.52
N ALA A 76 27.29 -3.49 -3.31
CA ALA A 76 28.15 -4.45 -3.97
C ALA A 76 29.54 -3.86 -4.22
N ARG A 77 30.55 -4.72 -4.27
CA ARG A 77 31.92 -4.36 -4.65
C ARG A 77 32.17 -4.81 -6.07
N ILE A 78 32.62 -3.88 -6.92
CA ILE A 78 32.98 -4.15 -8.31
C ILE A 78 34.49 -4.03 -8.45
N GLY A 79 35.13 -5.09 -8.94
CA GLY A 79 36.56 -5.13 -9.19
C GLY A 79 36.89 -4.95 -10.68
N SER A 80 37.95 -4.20 -10.96
CA SER A 80 38.51 -4.06 -12.31
C SER A 80 40.04 -3.94 -12.23
N GLN A 81 40.74 -4.97 -12.71
CA GLN A 81 42.21 -5.02 -12.71
C GLN A 81 42.83 -3.85 -13.49
N GLU A 82 42.15 -3.38 -14.54
CA GLU A 82 42.62 -2.24 -15.34
C GLU A 82 42.62 -0.94 -14.52
N ILE A 83 41.58 -0.73 -13.70
CA ILE A 83 41.48 0.45 -12.84
C ILE A 83 42.56 0.38 -11.76
N ASP A 84 42.72 -0.78 -11.11
CA ASP A 84 43.74 -0.97 -10.07
C ASP A 84 45.15 -0.69 -10.61
N ALA A 85 45.46 -1.17 -11.82
CA ALA A 85 46.74 -0.91 -12.48
C ALA A 85 46.95 0.58 -12.78
N ARG A 86 45.93 1.29 -13.26
CA ARG A 86 46.00 2.74 -13.52
C ARG A 86 46.21 3.54 -12.23
N VAL A 87 45.54 3.15 -11.14
CA VAL A 87 45.73 3.78 -9.82
C VAL A 87 47.16 3.55 -9.33
N ALA A 88 47.68 2.33 -9.41
CA ALA A 88 49.05 2.01 -9.01
C ALA A 88 50.08 2.81 -9.81
N GLN A 89 49.90 2.95 -11.13
CA GLN A 89 50.76 3.75 -11.99
C GLN A 89 50.73 5.24 -11.61
N ALA A 90 49.54 5.80 -11.38
CA ALA A 90 49.38 7.19 -10.99
C ALA A 90 50.00 7.48 -9.61
N ALA A 91 49.86 6.56 -8.65
CA ALA A 91 50.47 6.66 -7.34
C ALA A 91 52.01 6.65 -7.43
N ALA A 92 52.58 5.72 -8.19
CA ALA A 92 54.03 5.67 -8.41
C ALA A 92 54.58 6.94 -9.09
N ALA A 93 53.85 7.49 -10.06
CA ALA A 93 54.23 8.76 -10.70
C ALA A 93 54.17 9.94 -9.73
N HIS A 94 53.18 9.97 -8.84
CA HIS A 94 53.05 10.99 -7.80
C HIS A 94 54.19 10.92 -6.78
N GLU A 95 54.54 9.71 -6.30
CA GLU A 95 55.69 9.52 -5.40
C GLU A 95 57.02 9.94 -6.04
N ALA A 96 57.23 9.57 -7.31
CA ALA A 96 58.43 9.96 -8.04
C ALA A 96 58.56 11.49 -8.23
N ALA A 97 57.43 12.20 -8.31
CA ALA A 97 57.40 13.66 -8.41
C ALA A 97 57.71 14.34 -7.06
N LEU A 98 57.24 13.77 -5.94
CA LEU A 98 57.54 14.26 -4.59
C LEU A 98 58.98 13.96 -4.15
N ALA A 99 59.59 12.92 -4.70
CA ALA A 99 60.98 12.54 -4.43
C ALA A 99 62.01 13.41 -5.20
N LYS A 100 61.55 14.34 -6.04
CA LYS A 100 62.36 15.27 -6.81
C LYS A 100 62.33 16.67 -6.22
#